data_AF-A0A6V7PJ33-F1
#
_entry.id   AF-A0A6V7PJ33-F1
#
_cell.length_a   1.000
_cell.length_b   1.000
_cell.length_c   1.000
_cell.angle_alpha   90.00
_cell.angle_beta   90.00
_cell.angle_gamma   90.00
#
_symmetry.space_group_name_H-M   'P 1'
#
loop_
_entity.id
_entity.type
_entity.pdbx_description
1 polymer ?
#
loop_
_entity_poly.entity_id
_entity_poly.type
_entity_poly.pdbx_seq_one_letter_code
_entity_poly.pdbx_strand_id
1 'polypeptide(L)'
;MLWDAEKKEVVCNESYAIIEFLNSVPAGSGPDLCPPELKGEIEKWNRVIYPSVNNGVYRCGFAQSQEAYDTAVNELFSTLDKLESHLSSSRYLCGETLTLADVCLFTTLIRFDLVYNVLFKCTKKKLCEYSNLHAYLRDIYQIPKVAETCNFEAIMDGYYQTLFPLNPSSIRPIIPSVCKHEFLSKPHNRETLSSSNKQLQLQV
;
A
#
# COMPACT_ATOMS: atom_id res chain seq x y z
N MET A 1 -5.51 10.40 13.47
CA MET A 1 -5.67 10.88 14.86
C MET A 1 -6.74 10.05 15.56
N LEU A 2 -6.39 9.48 16.71
CA LEU A 2 -7.32 8.89 17.68
C LEU A 2 -7.65 9.96 18.72
N TRP A 3 -8.94 10.24 18.91
CA TRP A 3 -9.45 11.37 19.70
C TRP A 3 -10.38 10.88 20.80
N ASP A 4 -10.17 11.35 22.02
CA ASP A 4 -11.09 11.13 23.13
C ASP A 4 -12.22 12.15 23.07
N ALA A 5 -13.43 11.68 22.75
CA ALA A 5 -14.60 12.53 22.58
C ALA A 5 -15.12 13.13 23.89
N GLU A 6 -14.84 12.53 25.04
CA GLU A 6 -15.28 13.00 26.36
C GLU A 6 -14.29 14.03 26.91
N LYS A 7 -13.00 13.69 26.93
CA LYS A 7 -11.93 14.57 27.45
C LYS A 7 -11.51 15.66 26.48
N LYS A 8 -11.92 15.56 25.22
CA LYS A 8 -11.55 16.49 24.14
C LYS A 8 -10.03 16.60 23.96
N GLU A 9 -9.35 15.46 23.93
CA GLU A 9 -7.88 15.41 23.77
C GLU A 9 -7.43 14.38 22.72
N VAL A 10 -6.23 14.60 22.17
CA VAL A 10 -5.59 13.67 21.25
C VAL A 10 -4.97 12.54 22.04
N VAL A 11 -5.43 11.31 21.82
CA VAL A 11 -4.87 10.10 22.46
C VAL A 11 -3.62 9.64 21.73
N CYS A 12 -3.68 9.57 20.40
CA CYS A 12 -2.56 9.15 19.57
C CYS A 12 -2.68 9.77 18.18
N ASN A 13 -1.56 10.17 17.60
CA ASN A 13 -1.50 10.60 16.20
C ASN A 13 -0.50 9.82 15.35
N GLU A 14 0.11 8.77 15.91
CA GLU A 14 1.00 7.86 15.18
C GLU A 14 0.19 6.75 14.55
N SER A 15 0.14 6.72 13.22
CA SER A 15 -0.74 5.83 12.44
C SER A 15 -0.49 4.35 12.74
N TYR A 16 0.78 3.95 12.86
CA TYR A 16 1.14 2.56 13.13
C TYR A 16 0.69 2.12 14.54
N ALA A 17 0.91 2.98 15.56
CA ALA A 17 0.45 2.70 16.91
C ALA A 17 -1.09 2.59 16.98
N ILE A 18 -1.82 3.38 16.19
CA ILE A 18 -3.28 3.31 16.11
C ILE A 18 -3.73 1.97 15.50
N ILE A 19 -3.13 1.51 14.39
CA ILE A 19 -3.55 0.25 13.77
C ILE A 19 -3.16 -0.98 14.61
N GLU A 20 -2.04 -0.92 15.34
CA GLU A 20 -1.69 -1.96 16.32
C GLU A 20 -2.68 -2.01 17.48
N PHE A 21 -3.06 -0.84 18.01
CA PHE A 21 -4.10 -0.76 19.04
C PHE A 21 -5.43 -1.33 18.52
N LEU A 22 -5.88 -0.92 17.33
CA LEU A 22 -7.13 -1.42 16.74
C LEU A 22 -7.10 -2.93 16.49
N ASN A 23 -5.95 -3.50 16.10
CA ASN A 23 -5.77 -4.95 15.98
C ASN A 23 -5.88 -5.66 17.34
N SER A 24 -5.42 -5.04 18.42
CA SER A 24 -5.47 -5.62 19.77
C SER A 24 -6.88 -5.63 20.39
N VAL A 25 -7.80 -4.80 19.88
CA VAL A 25 -9.17 -4.71 20.41
C VAL A 25 -10.02 -5.83 19.78
N PRO A 26 -10.64 -6.72 20.57
CA PRO A 26 -11.49 -7.78 20.04
C PRO A 26 -12.71 -7.19 19.31
N ALA A 27 -12.69 -7.19 17.98
CA ALA A 27 -13.75 -6.61 17.15
C ALA A 27 -14.73 -7.67 16.57
N GLY A 28 -14.76 -8.88 17.14
CA GLY A 28 -15.54 -10.00 16.62
C GLY A 28 -14.70 -10.96 15.75
N SER A 29 -15.28 -11.52 14.69
CA SER A 29 -14.68 -12.58 13.85
C SER A 29 -13.68 -12.07 12.78
N GLY A 30 -12.95 -10.98 13.06
CA GLY A 30 -11.95 -10.45 12.14
C GLY A 30 -10.64 -11.24 12.16
N PRO A 31 -9.80 -11.14 11.10
CA PRO A 31 -8.47 -11.73 11.12
C PRO A 31 -7.56 -10.98 12.13
N ASP A 32 -6.68 -11.72 12.81
CA ASP A 32 -5.56 -11.11 13.52
C ASP A 32 -4.47 -10.74 12.50
N LEU A 33 -4.21 -9.45 12.33
CA LEU A 33 -3.24 -8.93 11.37
C LEU A 33 -1.84 -8.77 11.99
N CYS A 34 -1.68 -9.01 13.29
CA CYS A 34 -0.40 -8.97 13.97
C CYS A 34 -0.24 -10.16 14.92
N PRO A 35 -0.34 -11.40 14.41
CA PRO A 35 -0.23 -12.57 15.26
C PRO A 35 1.19 -12.67 15.84
N PRO A 36 1.35 -13.12 17.11
CA PRO A 36 2.63 -13.07 17.81
C PRO A 36 3.79 -13.75 17.06
N GLU A 37 3.52 -14.83 16.35
CA GLU A 37 4.49 -15.59 15.57
C GLU A 37 5.00 -14.87 14.32
N LEU A 38 4.23 -13.94 13.75
CA LEU A 38 4.64 -13.16 12.57
C LEU A 38 5.18 -11.77 12.93
N LYS A 39 5.10 -11.35 14.20
CA LYS A 39 5.53 -10.01 14.63
C LYS A 39 6.95 -9.66 14.18
N GLY A 40 7.88 -10.61 14.31
CA GLY A 40 9.27 -10.41 13.86
C GLY A 40 9.39 -10.19 12.34
N GLU A 41 8.60 -10.89 11.53
CA GLU A 41 8.59 -10.71 10.07
C GLU A 41 7.89 -9.41 9.65
N ILE A 42 6.80 -9.04 10.33
CA ILE A 42 6.11 -7.76 10.15
C ILE A 42 7.09 -6.60 10.39
N GLU A 43 7.83 -6.64 11.49
CA GLU A 43 8.84 -5.62 11.81
C GLU A 43 9.96 -5.55 10.77
N LYS A 44 10.42 -6.69 10.25
CA LYS A 44 11.43 -6.73 9.17
C LYS A 44 10.92 -6.04 7.91
N TRP A 45 9.70 -6.36 7.48
CA TRP A 45 9.11 -5.72 6.29
C TRP A 45 8.87 -4.24 6.50
N ASN A 46 8.35 -3.82 7.66
CA ASN A 46 8.13 -2.41 7.98
C ASN A 46 9.41 -1.58 7.94
N ARG A 47 10.54 -2.12 8.41
CA ARG A 47 11.86 -1.46 8.31
C ARG A 47 12.31 -1.23 6.87
N VAL A 48 11.83 -2.05 5.92
CA VAL A 48 12.10 -1.89 4.49
C VAL A 48 11.09 -0.92 3.87
N ILE A 49 9.79 -1.21 3.98
CA ILE A 49 8.75 -0.48 3.24
C ILE A 49 8.55 0.96 3.74
N TYR A 50 8.70 1.22 5.04
CA TYR A 50 8.45 2.56 5.58
C TYR A 50 9.39 3.62 5.01
N PRO A 51 10.73 3.53 5.17
CA PRO A 51 11.63 4.58 4.71
C PRO A 51 11.71 4.71 3.19
N SER A 52 11.57 3.60 2.46
CA SER A 52 11.87 3.52 1.02
C SER A 52 10.62 3.55 0.13
N VAL A 53 9.45 3.16 0.64
CA VAL A 53 8.20 3.12 -0.14
C VAL A 53 7.18 4.10 0.42
N ASN A 54 6.72 3.90 1.67
CA ASN A 54 5.67 4.73 2.26
C ASN A 54 6.09 6.18 2.39
N ASN A 55 7.28 6.43 2.96
CA ASN A 55 7.90 7.76 3.00
C ASN A 55 8.71 8.05 1.72
N GLY A 56 9.17 7.02 1.01
CA GLY A 56 10.00 7.18 -0.19
C GLY A 56 9.32 7.97 -1.31
N VAL A 57 8.02 7.75 -1.54
CA VAL A 57 7.26 8.53 -2.54
C VAL A 57 7.19 10.02 -2.15
N TYR A 58 7.07 10.34 -0.87
CA TYR A 58 7.08 11.73 -0.38
C TYR A 58 8.47 12.34 -0.53
N ARG A 59 9.53 11.59 -0.22
CA ARG A 59 10.92 12.02 -0.46
C ARG A 59 11.16 12.36 -1.94
N CYS A 60 10.56 11.60 -2.87
CA CYS A 60 10.59 11.93 -4.30
C CYS A 60 9.83 13.24 -4.59
N GLY A 61 8.58 13.33 -4.13
CA GLY A 61 7.69 14.45 -4.45
C GLY A 61 8.16 15.79 -3.88
N PHE A 62 8.76 15.78 -2.70
CA PHE A 62 9.20 16.99 -1.99
C PHE A 62 10.71 17.26 -2.07
N ALA A 63 11.45 16.48 -2.86
CA ALA A 63 12.87 16.73 -3.08
C ALA A 63 13.13 18.17 -3.56
N GLN A 64 14.09 18.85 -2.91
CA GLN A 64 14.49 20.23 -3.23
C GLN A 64 15.75 20.30 -4.10
N SER A 65 16.33 19.16 -4.47
CA SER A 65 17.47 19.05 -5.39
C SER A 65 17.34 17.80 -6.25
N GLN A 66 17.98 17.82 -7.42
CA GLN A 66 18.03 16.67 -8.33
C GLN A 66 18.68 15.45 -7.66
N GLU A 67 19.77 15.65 -6.92
CA GLU A 67 20.47 14.58 -6.20
C GLU A 67 19.59 13.91 -5.13
N ALA A 68 18.82 14.70 -4.37
CA ALA A 68 17.90 14.18 -3.36
C ALA A 68 16.77 13.37 -4.01
N TYR A 69 16.23 13.88 -5.13
CA TYR A 69 15.23 13.17 -5.92
C TYR A 69 15.80 11.86 -6.49
N ASP A 70 16.97 11.91 -7.14
CA ASP A 70 17.61 10.75 -7.76
C ASP A 70 17.90 9.66 -6.72
N THR A 71 18.35 10.04 -5.53
CA THR A 71 18.57 9.10 -4.42
C THR A 71 17.25 8.45 -3.99
N ALA A 72 16.22 9.26 -3.72
CA ALA A 72 14.93 8.78 -3.24
C ALA A 72 14.23 7.88 -4.27
N VAL A 73 14.22 8.28 -5.54
CA VAL A 73 13.53 7.53 -6.60
C VAL A 73 14.26 6.21 -6.89
N ASN A 74 15.60 6.19 -6.87
CA ASN A 74 16.34 4.94 -7.05
C ASN A 74 16.12 3.97 -5.88
N GLU A 75 16.08 4.46 -4.64
CA GLU A 75 15.78 3.65 -3.46
C GLU A 75 14.36 3.07 -3.49
N LEU A 76 13.38 3.90 -3.87
CA LEU A 76 11.98 3.51 -4.05
C LEU A 76 11.87 2.37 -5.06
N PHE A 77 12.40 2.56 -6.27
CA PHE A 77 12.27 1.57 -7.33
C PHE A 77 13.09 0.31 -7.05
N SER A 78 14.27 0.42 -6.44
CA SER A 78 15.01 -0.77 -5.97
C SER A 78 14.21 -1.58 -4.96
N THR A 79 13.43 -0.93 -4.09
CA THR A 79 12.58 -1.63 -3.14
C THR A 79 11.33 -2.22 -3.78
N LEU A 80 10.70 -1.52 -4.73
CA LEU A 80 9.60 -2.08 -5.52
C LEU A 80 10.04 -3.33 -6.31
N ASP A 81 11.24 -3.34 -6.87
CA ASP A 81 11.80 -4.52 -7.56
C ASP A 81 12.01 -5.70 -6.58
N LYS A 82 12.46 -5.44 -5.35
CA LYS A 82 12.57 -6.47 -4.29
C LYS A 82 11.21 -7.02 -3.90
N LEU A 83 10.22 -6.15 -3.72
CA LEU A 83 8.85 -6.54 -3.38
C LEU A 83 8.21 -7.35 -4.50
N GLU A 84 8.39 -6.95 -5.77
CA GLU A 84 7.96 -7.70 -6.94
C GLU A 84 8.53 -9.12 -6.95
N SER A 85 9.85 -9.25 -6.71
CA SER A 85 10.53 -10.54 -6.66
C SER A 85 10.01 -11.40 -5.52
N HIS A 86 9.87 -10.85 -4.30
CA HIS A 86 9.33 -11.57 -3.14
C HIS A 86 7.91 -12.08 -3.41
N LEU A 87 7.04 -11.19 -3.90
CA LEU A 87 5.64 -11.49 -4.14
C LEU A 87 5.43 -12.48 -5.30
N SER A 88 6.45 -12.78 -6.11
CA SER A 88 6.37 -13.85 -7.12
C SER A 88 6.16 -15.24 -6.53
N SER A 89 6.56 -15.45 -5.26
CA SER A 89 6.53 -16.75 -4.60
C SER A 89 5.77 -16.77 -3.27
N SER A 90 5.49 -15.60 -2.69
CA SER A 90 4.74 -15.43 -1.44
C SER A 90 3.46 -14.67 -1.68
N ARG A 91 2.30 -15.14 -1.18
CA ARG A 91 1.00 -14.49 -1.40
C ARG A 91 0.99 -13.05 -0.87
N TYR A 92 1.44 -12.88 0.36
CA TYR A 92 1.58 -11.64 1.12
C TYR A 92 3.03 -11.45 1.60
N LEU A 93 3.34 -10.35 2.27
CA LEU A 93 4.69 -10.05 2.75
C LEU A 93 5.19 -11.10 3.75
N CYS A 94 4.35 -11.50 4.70
CA CYS A 94 4.71 -12.46 5.75
C CYS A 94 4.28 -13.91 5.44
N GLY A 95 4.06 -14.26 4.16
CA GLY A 95 3.66 -15.61 3.74
C GLY A 95 2.24 -15.66 3.17
N GLU A 96 1.38 -16.50 3.75
CA GLU A 96 0.04 -16.80 3.21
C GLU A 96 -1.10 -16.03 3.87
N THR A 97 -0.83 -15.41 5.02
CA THR A 97 -1.81 -14.62 5.78
C THR A 97 -1.55 -13.13 5.60
N LEU A 98 -2.63 -12.36 5.49
CA LEU A 98 -2.57 -10.90 5.47
C LEU A 98 -2.13 -10.38 6.84
N THR A 99 -1.19 -9.43 6.86
CA THR A 99 -0.66 -8.83 8.10
C THR A 99 -0.71 -7.29 8.06
N LEU A 100 -0.38 -6.63 9.17
CA LEU A 100 -0.26 -5.17 9.22
C LEU A 100 0.79 -4.63 8.24
N ALA A 101 1.85 -5.37 7.94
CA ALA A 101 2.83 -4.96 6.93
C ALA A 101 2.17 -4.81 5.54
N ASP A 102 1.24 -5.71 5.21
CA ASP A 102 0.52 -5.68 3.95
C ASP A 102 -0.43 -4.48 3.86
N VAL A 103 -1.13 -4.19 4.97
CA VAL A 103 -1.99 -3.01 5.11
C VAL A 103 -1.18 -1.73 4.92
N CYS A 104 -0.02 -1.61 5.56
CA CYS A 104 0.87 -0.46 5.40
C CYS A 104 1.32 -0.30 3.94
N LEU A 105 1.76 -1.37 3.28
CA LEU A 105 2.17 -1.30 1.87
C LEU A 105 1.01 -0.95 0.94
N PHE A 106 -0.15 -1.58 1.12
CA PHE A 106 -1.34 -1.40 0.28
C PHE A 106 -1.74 0.08 0.16
N THR A 107 -1.72 0.82 1.27
CA THR A 107 -2.11 2.24 1.26
C THR A 107 -1.25 3.10 0.34
N THR A 108 0.03 2.77 0.16
CA THR A 108 0.89 3.46 -0.81
C THR A 108 0.65 2.95 -2.23
N LEU A 109 0.52 1.64 -2.42
CA LEU A 109 0.33 1.04 -3.74
C LEU A 109 -0.96 1.53 -4.43
N ILE A 110 -2.09 1.57 -3.72
CA ILE A 110 -3.38 2.01 -4.29
C ILE A 110 -3.36 3.47 -4.78
N ARG A 111 -2.45 4.29 -4.26
CA ARG A 111 -2.27 5.71 -4.64
C ARG A 111 -1.19 5.92 -5.69
N PHE A 112 -0.40 4.89 -6.00
CA PHE A 112 0.83 5.03 -6.79
C PHE A 112 0.56 5.56 -8.19
N ASP A 113 -0.26 4.86 -8.98
CA ASP A 113 -0.57 5.27 -10.36
C ASP A 113 -1.57 6.44 -10.43
N LEU A 114 -2.36 6.66 -9.36
CA LEU A 114 -3.30 7.79 -9.27
C LEU A 114 -2.61 9.12 -9.00
N VAL A 115 -1.55 9.11 -8.20
CA VAL A 115 -0.94 10.32 -7.63
C VAL A 115 0.58 10.28 -7.76
N TYR A 116 1.24 9.32 -7.11
CA TYR A 116 2.69 9.39 -6.89
C TYR A 116 3.49 9.32 -8.20
N ASN A 117 3.02 8.53 -9.16
CA ASN A 117 3.64 8.41 -10.46
C ASN A 117 3.74 9.79 -11.14
N VAL A 118 2.66 10.57 -11.15
CA VAL A 118 2.62 11.86 -11.84
C VAL A 118 3.06 13.00 -10.94
N LEU A 119 2.38 13.24 -9.82
CA LEU A 119 2.59 14.40 -8.96
C LEU A 119 3.96 14.36 -8.27
N PHE A 120 4.35 13.18 -7.76
CA PHE A 120 5.64 12.99 -7.05
C PHE A 120 6.76 12.52 -7.98
N LYS A 121 6.52 12.51 -9.30
CA LYS A 121 7.49 12.12 -10.32
C LYS A 121 8.03 10.70 -10.13
N CYS A 122 7.29 9.79 -9.48
CA CYS A 122 7.68 8.39 -9.34
C CYS A 122 7.42 7.63 -10.67
N THR A 123 8.05 8.06 -11.77
CA THR A 123 7.66 7.71 -13.15
C THR A 123 8.47 6.59 -13.79
N LYS A 124 9.52 6.04 -13.15
CA LYS A 124 10.40 5.02 -13.77
C LYS A 124 9.63 3.80 -14.29
N LYS A 125 8.58 3.38 -13.58
CA LYS A 125 7.68 2.28 -13.95
C LYS A 125 6.35 2.46 -13.23
N LYS A 126 5.22 2.30 -13.92
CA LYS A 126 3.89 2.31 -13.31
C LYS A 126 3.70 1.06 -12.46
N LEU A 127 2.86 1.15 -11.43
CA LEU A 127 2.56 0.01 -10.59
C LEU A 127 1.90 -1.12 -11.39
N CYS A 128 1.01 -0.78 -12.33
CA CYS A 128 0.35 -1.77 -13.19
C CYS A 128 1.31 -2.58 -14.10
N GLU A 129 2.56 -2.14 -14.27
CA GLU A 129 3.60 -2.84 -15.04
C GLU A 129 4.40 -3.85 -14.20
N TYR A 130 4.14 -3.92 -12.88
CA TYR A 130 4.65 -4.97 -12.00
C TYR A 130 3.61 -6.07 -11.85
N SER A 131 3.88 -7.25 -12.42
CA SER A 131 2.89 -8.32 -12.48
C SER A 131 2.47 -8.80 -11.10
N ASN A 132 3.43 -9.03 -10.19
CA ASN A 132 3.13 -9.56 -8.86
C ASN A 132 2.59 -8.47 -7.92
N LEU A 133 3.20 -7.29 -7.88
CA LEU A 133 2.71 -6.16 -7.07
C LEU A 133 1.31 -5.72 -7.49
N HIS A 134 1.03 -5.66 -8.79
CA HIS A 134 -0.30 -5.26 -9.25
C HIS A 134 -1.34 -6.35 -8.98
N ALA A 135 -0.97 -7.64 -9.04
CA ALA A 135 -1.85 -8.74 -8.62
C ALA A 135 -2.07 -8.74 -7.09
N TYR A 136 -1.04 -8.49 -6.30
CA TYR A 136 -1.10 -8.32 -4.85
C TYR A 136 -2.00 -7.15 -4.44
N LEU A 137 -1.88 -6.00 -5.12
CA LEU A 137 -2.77 -4.85 -4.92
C LEU A 137 -4.24 -5.25 -5.14
N ARG A 138 -4.53 -5.96 -6.23
CA ARG A 138 -5.89 -6.39 -6.56
C ARG A 138 -6.43 -7.43 -5.57
N ASP A 139 -5.59 -8.35 -5.08
CA ASP A 139 -5.96 -9.34 -4.04
C ASP A 139 -6.46 -8.63 -2.78
N ILE A 140 -5.70 -7.66 -2.26
CA ILE A 140 -6.11 -6.90 -1.06
C ILE A 140 -7.32 -6.01 -1.35
N TYR A 141 -7.35 -5.34 -2.50
CA TYR A 141 -8.45 -4.46 -2.90
C TYR A 141 -9.80 -5.20 -2.98
N GLN A 142 -9.78 -6.48 -3.38
CA GLN A 142 -10.98 -7.33 -3.53
C GLN A 142 -11.46 -7.97 -2.22
N ILE A 143 -10.73 -7.80 -1.11
CA ILE A 143 -11.21 -8.22 0.22
C ILE A 143 -12.50 -7.44 0.54
N PRO A 144 -13.55 -8.11 1.07
CA PRO A 144 -14.82 -7.45 1.37
C PRO A 144 -14.64 -6.15 2.15
N LYS A 145 -15.35 -5.10 1.71
CA LYS A 145 -15.31 -3.72 2.26
C LYS A 145 -14.03 -2.92 2.03
N VAL A 146 -12.93 -3.50 1.54
CA VAL A 146 -11.68 -2.74 1.30
C VAL A 146 -11.87 -1.72 0.18
N ALA A 147 -12.50 -2.11 -0.94
CA ALA A 147 -12.79 -1.20 -2.05
C ALA A 147 -13.58 0.04 -1.63
N GLU A 148 -14.51 -0.09 -0.68
CA GLU A 148 -15.32 1.02 -0.14
C GLU A 148 -14.48 2.08 0.60
N THR A 149 -13.30 1.70 1.10
CA THR A 149 -12.35 2.63 1.76
C THR A 149 -11.53 3.44 0.76
N CYS A 150 -11.58 3.10 -0.53
CA CYS A 150 -10.75 3.65 -1.59
C CYS A 150 -11.49 4.69 -2.44
N ASN A 151 -11.77 5.86 -1.86
CA ASN A 151 -12.34 6.98 -2.60
C ASN A 151 -11.27 7.68 -3.44
N PHE A 152 -11.18 7.34 -4.74
CA PHE A 152 -10.16 7.86 -5.64
C PHE A 152 -10.28 9.36 -5.93
N GLU A 153 -11.49 9.89 -5.98
CA GLU A 153 -11.68 11.33 -6.17
C GLU A 153 -11.15 12.10 -4.97
N ALA A 154 -11.51 11.69 -3.75
CA ALA A 154 -11.02 12.31 -2.51
C ALA A 154 -9.50 12.16 -2.37
N ILE A 155 -8.93 11.02 -2.76
CA ILE A 155 -7.49 10.83 -2.82
C ILE A 155 -6.88 11.86 -3.78
N MET A 156 -7.33 11.93 -5.03
CA MET A 156 -6.74 12.83 -6.01
C MET A 156 -6.90 14.30 -5.60
N ASP A 157 -8.05 14.70 -5.07
CA ASP A 157 -8.28 16.07 -4.62
C ASP A 157 -7.34 16.45 -3.47
N GLY A 158 -7.17 15.57 -2.48
CA GLY A 158 -6.26 15.80 -1.35
C GLY A 158 -4.79 15.96 -1.76
N TYR A 159 -4.36 15.43 -2.90
CA TYR A 159 -2.98 15.59 -3.39
C TYR A 159 -2.84 16.72 -4.40
N TYR A 160 -3.69 16.75 -5.44
CA TYR A 160 -3.56 17.70 -6.55
C TYR A 160 -4.04 19.11 -6.19
N GLN A 161 -4.96 19.27 -5.23
CA GLN A 161 -5.47 20.59 -4.83
C GLN A 161 -4.79 21.13 -3.57
N THR A 162 -4.36 20.26 -2.65
CA THR A 162 -3.87 20.70 -1.33
C THR A 162 -2.34 20.83 -1.24
N LEU A 163 -1.57 20.07 -2.03
CA LEU A 163 -0.11 20.05 -1.90
C LEU A 163 0.59 21.15 -2.70
N PHE A 164 0.42 22.39 -2.27
CA PHE A 164 1.25 23.51 -2.73
C PHE A 164 2.70 23.35 -2.21
N PRO A 165 3.75 23.63 -3.01
CA PRO A 165 3.73 24.20 -4.36
C PRO A 165 3.77 23.15 -5.50
N LEU A 166 3.53 21.87 -5.22
CA LEU A 166 3.76 20.79 -6.21
C LEU A 166 2.83 20.88 -7.44
N ASN A 167 1.61 21.40 -7.28
CA ASN A 167 0.67 21.59 -8.39
C ASN A 167 -0.06 22.95 -8.31
N PRO A 168 0.58 24.06 -8.74
CA PRO A 168 0.00 25.40 -8.58
C PRO A 168 -1.34 25.61 -9.28
N SER A 169 -1.62 24.88 -10.36
CA SER A 169 -2.87 25.00 -11.12
C SER A 169 -4.06 24.30 -10.44
N SER A 170 -3.82 23.45 -9.45
CA SER A 170 -4.82 22.58 -8.81
C SER A 170 -5.58 21.64 -9.78
N ILE A 171 -5.14 21.53 -11.03
CA ILE A 171 -5.76 20.63 -12.02
C ILE A 171 -5.33 19.19 -11.70
N ARG A 172 -6.31 18.30 -11.53
CA ARG A 172 -6.08 16.85 -11.43
C ARG A 172 -6.16 16.18 -12.81
N PRO A 173 -5.28 15.21 -13.12
CA PRO A 173 -5.43 14.41 -14.33
C PRO A 173 -6.70 13.54 -14.26
N ILE A 174 -7.14 13.02 -15.40
CA ILE A 174 -8.17 11.99 -15.43
C ILE A 174 -7.67 10.70 -14.78
N ILE A 175 -8.56 9.95 -14.12
CA ILE A 175 -8.21 8.65 -13.51
C ILE A 175 -7.73 7.69 -14.61
N PRO A 176 -6.51 7.12 -14.50
CA PRO A 176 -6.03 6.11 -15.44
C PRO A 176 -7.00 4.93 -15.53
N SER A 177 -7.22 4.41 -16.74
CA SER A 177 -8.15 3.28 -16.97
C SER A 177 -7.82 2.05 -16.13
N VAL A 178 -6.54 1.81 -15.87
CA VAL A 178 -6.02 0.72 -15.02
C VAL A 178 -6.34 0.89 -13.53
N CYS A 179 -6.65 2.10 -13.07
CA CYS A 179 -7.01 2.36 -11.68
C CYS A 179 -8.51 2.31 -11.44
N LYS A 180 -9.35 2.19 -12.48
CA LYS A 180 -10.80 2.12 -12.31
C LYS A 180 -11.20 0.89 -11.50
N HIS A 181 -12.23 1.01 -10.67
CA HIS A 181 -12.73 -0.07 -9.82
C HIS A 181 -13.02 -1.37 -10.62
N GLU A 182 -13.55 -1.25 -11.84
CA GLU A 182 -13.77 -2.37 -12.77
C GLU A 182 -12.48 -3.14 -13.11
N PHE A 183 -11.38 -2.42 -13.32
CA PHE A 183 -10.09 -3.02 -13.65
C PHE A 183 -9.45 -3.66 -12.41
N LEU A 184 -9.54 -3.00 -11.26
CA LEU A 184 -9.04 -3.52 -9.98
C LEU A 184 -9.82 -4.74 -9.48
N SER A 185 -11.06 -4.93 -9.95
CA SER A 185 -11.91 -6.09 -9.63
C SER A 185 -11.67 -7.30 -10.55
N LYS A 186 -10.74 -7.23 -11.50
CA LYS A 186 -10.39 -8.37 -12.36
C LYS A 186 -9.64 -9.45 -11.56
N PRO A 187 -9.80 -10.74 -11.91
CA PRO A 187 -9.06 -11.82 -11.26
C PRO A 187 -7.57 -11.54 -11.13
N HIS A 188 -7.00 -11.90 -9.98
CA HIS A 188 -5.60 -11.69 -9.65
C HIS A 188 -4.80 -13.00 -9.57
N ASN A 189 -5.46 -14.16 -9.48
CA ASN A 189 -4.86 -15.49 -9.46
C ASN A 189 -3.82 -15.73 -8.34
N ARG A 190 -3.89 -14.93 -7.27
CA ARG A 190 -2.93 -14.96 -6.14
C ARG A 190 -3.21 -16.11 -5.16
N GLU A 191 -4.42 -16.61 -5.17
CA GLU A 191 -4.86 -17.79 -4.40
C GLU A 191 -4.05 -19.04 -4.76
N THR A 192 -3.48 -19.12 -5.98
CA THR A 192 -2.61 -20.23 -6.41
C THR A 192 -1.32 -20.35 -5.60
N LEU A 193 -0.90 -19.28 -4.93
CA LEU A 193 0.31 -19.24 -4.10
C LEU A 193 0.07 -19.67 -2.65
N SER A 194 -1.18 -19.93 -2.26
CA SER A 194 -1.52 -20.46 -0.93
C SER A 194 -1.37 -21.99 -0.89
N SER A 195 -0.84 -22.53 0.20
CA SER A 195 -0.54 -23.97 0.40
C SER A 195 -1.78 -24.84 0.24
N SER A 196 -2.96 -24.33 0.61
CA SER A 196 -4.25 -25.03 0.45
C SER A 196 -4.58 -25.39 -1.01
N ASN A 197 -4.06 -24.63 -1.99
CA ASN A 197 -4.28 -24.89 -3.42
C ASN A 197 -3.18 -25.75 -4.07
N LYS A 198 -1.98 -25.84 -3.47
CA LYS A 198 -0.91 -26.75 -3.95
C LYS A 198 -1.28 -28.22 -3.73
N GLN A 199 -2.07 -28.54 -2.70
CA GLN A 199 -2.56 -29.90 -2.45
C GLN A 199 -3.64 -30.35 -3.45
N LEU A 200 -4.47 -29.43 -3.95
CA LEU A 200 -5.51 -29.72 -4.95
C LEU A 200 -4.94 -29.97 -6.36
N GLN A 201 -3.78 -29.40 -6.70
CA GLN A 201 -3.12 -29.62 -8.00
C GLN A 201 -2.29 -30.90 -8.06
N LEU A 202 -1.95 -31.51 -6.93
CA LEU A 202 -1.20 -32.78 -6.86
C LEU A 202 -2.11 -34.02 -6.79
N GLN A 203 -3.42 -33.84 -6.87
CA GLN A 203 -4.44 -34.91 -6.84
C GLN A 203 -5.21 -35.07 -8.16
N VAL A 204 -4.74 -34.46 -9.25
CA VAL A 204 -5.31 -34.58 -10.61
C VAL A 204 -4.31 -35.21 -11.56
#